data_AF-A0A968K8L0-F1
#
_entry.id   AF-A0A968K8L0-F1
#
_cell.length_a   1.000
_cell.length_b   1.000
_cell.length_c   1.000
_cell.angle_alpha   90.00
_cell.angle_beta   90.00
_cell.angle_gamma   90.00
#
_symmetry.space_group_name_H-M   'P 1'
#
loop_
_entity.id
_entity.type
_entity.pdbx_description
1 polymer ?
#
loop_
_entity_poly.entity_id
_entity_poly.type
_entity_poly.pdbx_seq_one_letter_code
_entity_poly.pdbx_strand_id
1 'polypeptide(L)' 'MDMIAYVAPGDPIDVDVIKNTASLDLYNAYLNASQTYVPSLSIVDGFLIGGTSDHASFWFNGFKAIFPFEDSDQYSPYI' A
#
# COMPACT_ATOMS: atom_id res chain seq x y z
N MET A 1 1.74 3.45 -7.25
CA MET A 1 2.37 2.15 -6.99
C MET A 1 3.84 2.35 -7.23
N ASP A 2 4.64 2.04 -6.23
CA ASP A 2 6.06 2.37 -6.17
C ASP A 2 6.63 1.39 -5.13
N MET A 3 7.64 0.60 -5.49
CA MET A 3 8.12 -0.55 -4.73
C MET A 3 7.03 -1.60 -4.43
N ILE A 4 6.85 -2.55 -5.35
CA ILE A 4 5.76 -3.55 -5.29
C ILE A 4 6.25 -4.99 -5.54
N ALA A 5 7.56 -5.24 -5.43
CA ALA A 5 8.15 -6.46 -6.00
C ALA A 5 9.19 -7.14 -5.10
N TYR A 6 9.64 -6.49 -4.03
CA TYR A 6 10.52 -7.10 -3.07
C TYR A 6 9.72 -7.77 -1.96
N VAL A 7 10.20 -8.92 -1.51
CA VAL A 7 9.74 -9.58 -0.29
C VAL A 7 11.00 -9.83 0.52
N ALA A 8 11.07 -9.26 1.72
CA ALA A 8 12.23 -9.44 2.56
C ALA A 8 12.42 -10.93 2.95
N PRO A 9 13.66 -11.41 3.10
CA PRO A 9 13.90 -12.82 3.42
C PRO A 9 13.24 -13.23 4.75
N GLY A 10 12.24 -14.09 4.66
CA GLY A 10 11.50 -14.60 5.83
C GLY A 10 10.14 -13.95 6.05
N ASP A 11 9.83 -12.88 5.32
CA ASP A 11 8.55 -12.18 5.43
C ASP A 11 7.47 -12.84 4.56
N PRO A 12 6.18 -12.72 4.96
CA PRO A 12 5.07 -13.21 4.15
C PRO A 12 4.97 -12.44 2.82
N ILE A 13 4.24 -13.02 1.88
CA ILE A 13 3.81 -12.29 0.69
C ILE A 13 2.50 -11.56 1.03
N ASP A 14 2.58 -10.27 1.27
CA ASP A 14 1.46 -9.38 1.51
C ASP A 14 1.65 -8.01 0.82
N VAL A 15 0.69 -7.11 1.05
CA VAL A 15 0.74 -5.73 0.56
C VAL A 15 0.31 -4.79 1.67
N ASP A 16 1.19 -3.86 1.97
CA ASP A 16 0.94 -2.76 2.88
C ASP A 16 0.18 -1.66 2.15
N VAL A 17 -1.00 -1.30 2.64
CA VAL A 17 -1.76 -0.20 2.04
C VAL A 17 -1.77 1.01 2.95
N ILE A 18 -0.95 2.00 2.56
CA ILE A 18 -0.88 3.31 3.17
C ILE A 18 -2.07 4.14 2.68
N LYS A 19 -2.82 4.72 3.63
CA LYS A 19 -4.06 5.44 3.37
C LYS A 19 -4.34 6.51 4.44
N ASN A 20 -5.26 7.42 4.14
CA ASN A 20 -5.84 8.35 5.12
C ASN A 20 -7.35 8.10 5.30
N THR A 21 -7.94 8.69 6.33
CA THR A 21 -9.37 8.53 6.66
C THR A 21 -10.30 8.90 5.50
N ALA A 22 -9.92 9.90 4.69
CA ALA A 22 -10.73 10.35 3.56
C ALA A 22 -10.78 9.32 2.41
N SER A 23 -9.83 8.38 2.36
CA SER A 23 -9.65 7.41 1.27
C SER A 23 -10.12 5.99 1.62
N LEU A 24 -10.86 5.81 2.73
CA LEU A 24 -11.30 4.49 3.20
C LEU A 24 -12.25 3.78 2.21
N ASP A 25 -13.09 4.51 1.48
CA ASP A 25 -13.94 3.93 0.44
C ASP A 25 -13.12 3.38 -0.74
N LEU A 26 -12.07 4.10 -1.16
CA LEU A 26 -11.14 3.62 -2.18
C LEU A 26 -10.34 2.39 -1.69
N TYR A 27 -9.89 2.40 -0.44
CA TYR A 27 -9.25 1.24 0.18
C TYR A 27 -10.19 0.02 0.21
N ASN A 28 -11.45 0.19 0.60
CA ASN A 28 -12.42 -0.91 0.62
C ASN A 28 -12.70 -1.45 -0.80
N ALA A 29 -12.74 -0.58 -1.81
CA ALA A 29 -12.84 -1.02 -3.20
C ALA A 29 -11.63 -1.86 -3.63
N TYR A 30 -10.43 -1.45 -3.22
CA TYR A 30 -9.19 -2.20 -3.44
C TYR A 30 -9.20 -3.56 -2.72
N LEU A 31 -9.62 -3.61 -1.45
CA LEU A 31 -9.79 -4.85 -0.69
C LEU A 31 -10.76 -5.82 -1.38
N ASN A 32 -11.93 -5.33 -1.81
CA ASN A 32 -12.91 -6.15 -2.49
C ASN A 32 -12.36 -6.72 -3.82
N ALA A 33 -11.61 -5.90 -4.57
CA ALA A 33 -10.95 -6.35 -5.79
C ALA A 33 -9.88 -7.41 -5.50
N SER A 34 -9.04 -7.18 -4.50
CA SER A 34 -8.02 -8.15 -4.06
C SER A 34 -8.65 -9.49 -3.66
N GLN A 35 -9.70 -9.49 -2.84
CA GLN A 35 -10.41 -10.71 -2.45
C GLN A 35 -11.08 -11.42 -3.62
N THR A 36 -11.51 -10.67 -4.65
CA THR A 36 -12.16 -11.26 -5.83
C THR A 36 -11.15 -11.90 -6.78
N TYR A 37 -10.03 -11.24 -7.04
CA TYR A 37 -9.10 -11.61 -8.12
C TYR A 37 -7.80 -12.27 -7.62
N VAL A 38 -7.40 -12.02 -6.38
CA VAL A 38 -6.18 -12.56 -5.76
C VAL A 38 -6.46 -12.97 -4.29
N PRO A 39 -7.41 -13.90 -4.04
CA PRO A 39 -7.95 -14.17 -2.71
C PRO A 39 -6.93 -14.66 -1.67
N SER A 40 -5.77 -15.15 -2.10
CA SER A 40 -4.70 -15.61 -1.21
C SER A 40 -3.71 -14.52 -0.82
N LEU A 41 -3.80 -13.32 -1.40
CA LEU A 41 -2.93 -12.21 -1.08
C LEU A 41 -3.46 -11.47 0.15
N SER A 42 -2.67 -11.44 1.21
CA SER A 42 -2.98 -10.65 2.40
C SER A 42 -2.80 -9.16 2.12
N ILE A 43 -3.77 -8.36 2.55
CA ILE A 43 -3.66 -6.89 2.54
C ILE A 43 -3.64 -6.42 3.99
N VAL A 44 -2.64 -5.64 4.35
CA VAL A 44 -2.45 -5.15 5.72
C VAL A 44 -2.39 -3.62 5.76
N ASP A 45 -2.51 -3.08 6.98
CA ASP A 45 -2.46 -1.64 7.20
C ASP A 45 -0.99 -1.17 7.21
N GLY A 46 -0.58 -0.49 6.13
CA GLY A 46 0.73 0.15 6.04
C GLY A 46 0.77 1.50 6.75
N PHE A 47 1.98 2.00 7.02
CA PHE A 47 2.20 3.30 7.63
C PHE A 47 3.22 4.13 6.82
N LEU A 48 3.21 5.45 7.02
CA LEU A 48 4.11 6.35 6.31
C LEU A 48 5.56 6.12 6.77
N ILE A 49 6.39 5.64 5.85
CA ILE A 49 7.84 5.63 6.01
C ILE A 49 8.45 7.01 5.68
N GLY A 50 9.66 7.26 6.17
CA GLY A 50 10.39 8.49 5.91
C GLY A 50 10.72 8.63 4.42
N GLY A 51 9.88 9.34 3.68
CA GLY A 51 9.89 9.37 2.22
C GLY A 51 8.52 8.95 1.69
N THR A 52 7.71 9.94 1.29
CA THR A 52 6.39 9.71 0.71
C THR A 52 6.49 9.65 -0.82
N SER A 53 5.49 9.06 -1.49
CA SER A 53 5.42 8.95 -2.95
C SER A 53 4.31 9.86 -3.49
N ASP A 54 3.97 9.75 -4.78
CA ASP A 54 3.07 10.68 -5.47
C ASP A 54 1.65 10.75 -4.88
N HIS A 55 1.22 9.75 -4.10
CA HIS A 55 -0.06 9.77 -3.38
C HIS A 55 -0.21 11.00 -2.48
N ALA A 56 0.90 11.54 -1.95
CA ALA A 56 0.90 12.76 -1.15
C ALA A 56 0.38 13.98 -1.94
N SER A 57 0.70 14.08 -3.23
CA SER A 57 0.22 15.19 -4.07
C SER A 57 -1.29 15.14 -4.27
N PHE A 58 -1.88 13.94 -4.33
CA PHE A 58 -3.32 13.76 -4.42
C PHE A 58 -4.00 14.20 -3.12
N TRP A 59 -3.49 13.72 -1.97
CA TRP A 59 -3.99 14.14 -0.67
C TRP A 59 -3.88 15.66 -0.47
N PHE A 60 -2.76 16.27 -0.87
CA PHE A 60 -2.55 17.71 -0.78
C PHE A 60 -3.61 18.51 -1.55
N ASN A 61 -4.07 17.99 -2.69
CA ASN A 61 -5.10 18.61 -3.52
C ASN A 61 -6.53 18.15 -3.17
N GLY A 62 -6.72 17.43 -2.05
CA GLY A 62 -8.03 16.97 -1.60
C GLY A 62 -8.59 15.78 -2.37
N PHE A 63 -7.77 15.12 -3.21
CA PHE A 63 -8.15 13.89 -3.89
C PHE A 63 -7.89 12.67 -3.01
N LYS A 64 -8.78 11.69 -3.11
CA LYS A 64 -8.62 10.39 -2.44
C LYS A 64 -7.55 9.58 -3.15
N ALA A 65 -6.65 8.98 -2.38
CA ALA A 65 -5.60 8.11 -2.89
C ALA A 65 -5.22 7.06 -1.85
N ILE A 66 -4.80 5.89 -2.33
CA ILE A 66 -4.18 4.83 -1.54
C ILE A 66 -2.81 4.53 -2.14
N PHE A 67 -1.90 4.02 -1.33
CA PHE A 67 -0.57 3.64 -1.76
C PHE A 67 -0.27 2.19 -1.34
N PRO A 68 -0.53 1.22 -2.24
CA PRO A 68 -0.05 -0.13 -2.11
C PRO A 68 1.48 -0.14 -2.20
N PHE A 69 2.12 -0.77 -1.22
CA PHE A 69 3.55 -0.81 -0.99
C PHE A 69 3.96 -2.24 -0.62
N GLU A 70 5.21 -2.59 -0.88
CA GLU A 70 5.72 -3.94 -0.63
C GLU A 70 5.87 -4.27 0.86
N ASP A 71 6.35 -3.33 1.69
CA ASP A 71 6.50 -3.53 3.14
C ASP A 71 6.83 -2.19 3.83
N SER A 72 6.04 -1.74 4.82
CA SER A 72 6.33 -0.48 5.54
C SER A 72 7.47 -0.61 6.55
N ASP A 73 7.80 -1.82 7.02
CA ASP A 73 8.87 -2.09 7.99
C ASP A 73 10.19 -2.46 7.29
N GLN A 74 10.15 -3.36 6.29
CA GLN A 74 11.34 -3.97 5.66
C GLN A 74 11.35 -3.88 4.12
N TYR A 75 11.08 -2.69 3.56
CA TYR A 75 11.14 -2.44 2.11
C TYR A 75 12.53 -2.66 1.48
N SER A 76 12.56 -2.73 0.15
CA SER A 76 13.77 -3.00 -0.62
C SER A 76 14.92 -2.04 -0.29
N PRO A 77 16.13 -2.56 0.01
CA PRO A 77 17.32 -1.74 0.24
C PRO A 77 18.01 -1.33 -1.07
N TYR A 78 17.44 -1.68 -2.23
CA TYR A 78 18.07 -1.50 -3.53
C TYR A 78 17.67 -0.21 -4.26
N ILE A 79 16.86 0.64 -3.62
CA ILE A 79 16.52 2.00 -4.09
C ILE A 79 16.54 3.02 -2.96
#